data_AF-A0A930F2Q9-F1
#
_entry.id   AF-A0A930F2Q9-F1
#
_cell.length_a   1.000
_cell.length_b   1.000
_cell.length_c   1.000
_cell.angle_alpha   90.00
_cell.angle_beta   90.00
_cell.angle_gamma   90.00
#
_symmetry.space_group_name_H-M   'P 1'
#
loop_
_entity.id
_entity.type
_entity.pdbx_description
1 polymer ?
#
loop_
_entity_poly.entity_id
_entity_poly.type
_entity_poly.pdbx_seq_one_letter_code
_entity_poly.pdbx_strand_id
1 'polypeptide(L)'
;MMLKLVKKILCFTISAILMINIYSGKGIIVQAEDNETIIYQYLRNDLQLNEAGASGVLSNLFFESSFNPNASSPGGSYYGIVQWGGGRKTNLENYAASLGVDRSDLKAQLDFMKQELNMAYYRSVYNDLLSVDNTADGAAQAADIFKRRYEVASDPKDRTQKARDFFAKYYVAPTPTPTPSPVPTPVPSST
;
A
#
# COMPACT_ATOMS: atom_id res chain seq x y z
N MET A 1 -9.97 -45.75 -22.81
CA MET A 1 -8.80 -45.46 -21.97
C MET A 1 -8.31 -44.05 -22.31
N MET A 2 -8.03 -43.23 -21.29
CA MET A 2 -7.38 -41.90 -21.37
C MET A 2 -8.20 -40.67 -21.82
N LEU A 3 -9.31 -40.35 -21.13
CA LEU A 3 -9.82 -38.97 -21.13
C LEU A 3 -10.53 -38.58 -19.82
N LYS A 4 -9.88 -38.83 -18.68
CA LYS A 4 -10.34 -38.37 -17.36
C LYS A 4 -9.17 -38.19 -16.39
N LEU A 5 -8.35 -37.13 -16.49
CA LEU A 5 -7.51 -36.67 -15.36
C LEU A 5 -6.78 -35.32 -15.53
N VAL A 6 -7.42 -34.23 -16.00
CA VAL A 6 -6.73 -32.90 -16.01
C VAL A 6 -7.58 -31.74 -15.48
N LYS A 7 -8.69 -32.01 -14.77
CA LYS A 7 -9.42 -30.99 -14.02
C LYS A 7 -9.13 -31.14 -12.52
N LYS A 8 -7.97 -30.67 -12.05
CA LYS A 8 -7.71 -30.44 -10.61
C LYS A 8 -6.42 -29.67 -10.24
N ILE A 9 -5.78 -28.97 -11.18
CA ILE A 9 -4.59 -28.14 -10.87
C ILE A 9 -4.70 -26.83 -11.65
N LEU A 10 -5.51 -25.89 -11.15
CA LEU A 10 -5.47 -24.51 -11.62
C LEU A 10 -5.86 -23.59 -10.46
N CYS A 11 -4.96 -22.64 -10.16
CA CYS A 11 -5.08 -21.53 -9.20
C CYS A 11 -4.70 -21.77 -7.73
N PHE A 12 -3.55 -22.42 -7.49
CA PHE A 12 -2.74 -22.20 -6.27
C PHE A 12 -1.28 -21.94 -6.66
N THR A 13 -0.99 -20.89 -7.42
CA THR A 13 0.38 -20.34 -7.57
C THR A 13 0.32 -18.93 -8.20
N ILE A 14 -0.09 -17.92 -7.43
CA ILE A 14 0.45 -16.57 -7.59
C ILE A 14 0.81 -16.05 -6.18
N SER A 15 1.65 -16.81 -5.48
CA SER A 15 2.28 -16.37 -4.22
C SER A 15 3.79 -16.60 -4.25
N ALA A 16 4.39 -16.75 -5.43
CA ALA A 16 5.83 -16.94 -5.56
C ALA A 16 6.32 -16.38 -6.89
N ILE A 17 6.29 -15.07 -7.07
CA ILE A 17 7.27 -14.41 -7.94
C ILE A 17 8.34 -13.80 -7.04
N LEU A 18 9.09 -14.70 -6.41
CA LEU A 18 10.47 -14.47 -6.00
C LEU A 18 11.19 -15.81 -6.05
N MET A 19 11.36 -16.36 -7.25
CA MET A 19 12.34 -17.42 -7.50
C MET A 19 13.07 -17.12 -8.80
N ILE A 20 14.35 -16.85 -8.61
CA ILE A 20 15.37 -16.45 -9.58
C ILE A 20 15.47 -17.49 -10.71
N ASN A 21 15.39 -17.02 -11.96
CA ASN A 21 15.92 -17.75 -13.11
C ASN A 21 17.17 -17.00 -13.60
N ILE A 22 18.36 -17.53 -13.27
CA ILE A 22 19.60 -17.18 -13.94
C ILE A 22 19.64 -17.99 -15.24
N TYR A 23 19.56 -17.32 -16.39
CA TYR A 23 20.05 -17.85 -17.66
C TYR A 23 20.84 -16.76 -18.41
N SER A 24 22.05 -17.15 -18.82
CA SER A 24 23.09 -16.34 -19.43
C SER A 24 22.68 -15.57 -20.68
N GLY A 25 23.24 -14.37 -20.84
CA GLY A 25 23.47 -13.70 -22.12
C GLY A 25 22.41 -12.66 -22.51
N LYS A 26 22.66 -11.39 -22.14
CA LYS A 26 21.91 -10.19 -22.56
C LYS A 26 20.43 -10.18 -22.15
N GLY A 27 20.17 -10.19 -20.84
CA GLY A 27 18.83 -10.13 -20.24
C GLY A 27 18.57 -8.81 -19.50
N ILE A 28 17.34 -8.31 -19.64
CA ILE A 28 16.78 -7.14 -18.93
C ILE A 28 16.98 -7.30 -17.42
N ILE A 29 17.62 -6.31 -16.78
CA ILE A 29 17.69 -6.21 -15.32
C ILE A 29 16.27 -5.83 -14.84
N VAL A 30 15.48 -6.79 -14.38
CA VAL A 30 14.29 -6.47 -13.57
C VAL A 30 14.80 -6.07 -12.20
N GLN A 31 14.88 -4.77 -11.94
CA GLN A 31 15.19 -4.23 -10.62
C GLN A 31 14.07 -4.64 -9.67
N ALA A 32 14.41 -5.32 -8.56
CA ALA A 32 13.43 -5.55 -7.50
C ALA A 32 12.94 -4.19 -6.99
N GLU A 33 11.61 -4.00 -6.94
CA GLU A 33 11.02 -2.79 -6.37
C GLU A 33 11.39 -2.71 -4.88
N ASP A 34 11.67 -1.49 -4.39
CA ASP A 34 11.92 -1.29 -2.97
C ASP A 34 10.62 -1.42 -2.15
N ASN A 35 10.76 -1.72 -0.86
CA ASN A 35 9.60 -1.91 0.02
C ASN A 35 8.68 -0.68 0.04
N GLU A 36 9.23 0.53 -0.07
CA GLU A 36 8.42 1.76 -0.13
C GLU A 36 7.44 1.71 -1.31
N THR A 37 7.94 1.36 -2.51
CA THR A 37 7.14 1.27 -3.73
C THR A 37 6.11 0.15 -3.64
N ILE A 38 6.51 -1.04 -3.16
CA ILE A 38 5.58 -2.17 -2.96
C ILE A 38 4.45 -1.79 -2.01
N ILE A 39 4.79 -1.17 -0.87
CA ILE A 39 3.80 -0.72 0.11
C ILE A 39 2.88 0.32 -0.52
N TYR A 40 3.41 1.36 -1.17
CA TYR A 40 2.60 2.40 -1.78
C TYR A 40 1.61 1.84 -2.81
N GLN A 41 2.08 0.94 -3.69
CA GLN A 41 1.22 0.27 -4.66
C GLN A 41 0.13 -0.53 -3.98
N TYR A 42 0.43 -1.28 -2.92
CA TYR A 42 -0.57 -2.02 -2.15
C TYR A 42 -1.62 -1.07 -1.51
N LEU A 43 -1.18 0.05 -0.94
CA LEU A 43 -2.09 1.07 -0.37
C LEU A 43 -3.06 1.62 -1.44
N ARG A 44 -2.58 1.86 -2.66
CA ARG A 44 -3.42 2.34 -3.78
C ARG A 44 -4.32 1.24 -4.35
N ASN A 45 -3.77 0.05 -4.60
CA ASN A 45 -4.42 -0.99 -5.40
C ASN A 45 -5.25 -1.95 -4.56
N ASP A 46 -4.81 -2.29 -3.36
CA ASP A 46 -5.48 -3.29 -2.52
C ASP A 46 -6.35 -2.63 -1.44
N LEU A 47 -5.92 -1.48 -0.92
CA LEU A 47 -6.67 -0.68 0.04
C LEU A 47 -7.45 0.47 -0.61
N GLN A 48 -7.33 0.68 -1.92
CA GLN A 48 -8.13 1.65 -2.69
C GLN A 48 -8.06 3.10 -2.15
N LEU A 49 -7.05 3.42 -1.34
CA LEU A 49 -6.81 4.78 -0.84
C LEU A 49 -6.37 5.63 -2.00
N ASN A 50 -6.84 6.88 -2.14
CA ASN A 50 -6.28 7.82 -3.13
C ASN A 50 -4.79 8.14 -2.83
N GLU A 51 -4.13 8.92 -3.70
CA GLU A 51 -2.72 9.26 -3.55
C GLU A 51 -2.44 9.91 -2.19
N ALA A 52 -3.31 10.80 -1.74
CA ALA A 52 -3.22 11.43 -0.42
C ALA A 52 -3.32 10.43 0.73
N GLY A 53 -4.36 9.60 0.76
CA GLY A 53 -4.58 8.55 1.76
C GLY A 53 -3.42 7.57 1.84
N ALA A 54 -2.93 7.11 0.68
CA ALA A 54 -1.77 6.23 0.58
C ALA A 54 -0.49 6.90 1.10
N SER A 55 -0.21 8.13 0.71
CA SER A 55 0.96 8.88 1.19
C SER A 55 0.92 9.14 2.70
N GLY A 56 -0.28 9.38 3.26
CA GLY A 56 -0.50 9.53 4.70
C GLY A 56 -0.17 8.27 5.49
N VAL A 57 -0.68 7.11 5.05
CA VAL A 57 -0.34 5.81 5.66
C VAL A 57 1.15 5.49 5.48
N LEU A 58 1.69 5.68 4.28
CA LEU A 58 3.10 5.43 3.98
C LEU A 58 4.03 6.24 4.89
N SER A 59 3.68 7.49 5.20
CA SER A 59 4.45 8.31 6.15
C SER A 59 4.54 7.68 7.55
N ASN A 60 3.48 7.03 8.03
CA ASN A 60 3.49 6.35 9.33
C ASN A 60 4.40 5.13 9.30
N LEU A 61 4.28 4.27 8.29
CA LEU A 61 5.13 3.07 8.14
C LEU A 61 6.63 3.44 8.04
N PHE A 62 6.96 4.60 7.46
CA PHE A 62 8.32 5.12 7.47
C PHE A 62 8.83 5.38 8.90
N PHE A 63 8.04 6.03 9.74
CA PHE A 63 8.43 6.34 11.12
C PHE A 63 8.41 5.14 12.07
N GLU A 64 7.57 4.15 11.79
CA GLU A 64 7.48 2.92 12.59
C GLU A 64 8.63 1.95 12.30
N SER A 65 9.00 1.78 11.03
CA SER A 65 9.89 0.69 10.63
C SER A 65 10.91 1.06 9.56
N SER A 66 10.84 2.27 8.98
CA SER A 66 11.55 2.60 7.74
C SER A 66 11.27 1.57 6.63
N PHE A 67 10.02 1.09 6.57
CA PHE A 67 9.55 0.06 5.63
C PHE A 67 10.23 -1.31 5.79
N ASN A 68 10.89 -1.56 6.92
CA ASN A 68 11.52 -2.85 7.18
C ASN A 68 10.52 -3.81 7.82
N PRO A 69 10.06 -4.88 7.13
CA PRO A 69 9.14 -5.84 7.73
C PRO A 69 9.80 -6.67 8.84
N ASN A 70 11.13 -6.66 8.94
CA ASN A 70 11.89 -7.27 10.04
C ASN A 70 12.13 -6.31 11.23
N ALA A 71 11.60 -5.08 11.19
CA ALA A 71 11.80 -4.12 12.27
C ALA A 71 11.26 -4.68 13.60
N SER A 72 12.12 -4.68 14.61
CA SER A 72 11.79 -5.13 15.96
C SER A 72 12.22 -4.06 16.96
N SER A 73 11.36 -3.71 17.90
CA SER A 73 11.75 -2.86 19.02
C SER A 73 12.83 -3.54 19.87
N PRO A 74 13.62 -2.78 20.65
CA PRO A 74 14.44 -3.36 21.71
C PRO A 74 13.59 -4.27 22.61
N GLY A 75 14.10 -5.46 22.94
CA GLY A 75 13.37 -6.48 23.71
C GLY A 75 12.25 -7.20 22.95
N GLY A 76 11.98 -6.84 21.70
CA GLY A 76 11.03 -7.55 20.83
C GLY A 76 9.56 -7.33 21.15
N SER A 77 9.20 -6.30 21.93
CA SER A 77 7.81 -5.99 22.29
C SER A 77 6.94 -5.59 21.10
N TYR A 78 7.54 -4.95 20.09
CA TYR A 78 6.87 -4.54 18.86
C TYR A 78 7.59 -5.09 17.63
N TYR A 79 6.84 -5.36 16.55
CA TYR A 79 7.40 -5.98 15.34
C TYR A 79 6.67 -5.55 14.06
N GLY A 80 7.40 -5.51 12.94
CA GLY A 80 6.84 -5.33 11.59
C GLY A 80 6.62 -3.88 11.16
N ILE A 81 6.02 -3.71 9.99
CA ILE A 81 5.91 -2.43 9.28
C ILE A 81 5.15 -1.34 10.04
N VAL A 82 4.21 -1.73 10.90
CA VAL A 82 3.41 -0.85 11.78
C VAL A 82 3.71 -1.10 13.26
N GLN A 83 4.83 -1.77 13.57
CA GLN A 83 5.24 -2.07 14.95
C GLN A 83 4.10 -2.66 15.80
N TRP A 84 3.48 -3.76 15.35
CA TRP A 84 2.46 -4.45 16.13
C TRP A 84 3.00 -4.88 17.49
N GLY A 85 2.27 -4.56 18.56
CA GLY A 85 2.60 -4.95 19.94
C GLY A 85 1.53 -5.84 20.59
N GLY A 86 1.87 -6.44 21.72
CA GLY A 86 0.95 -7.24 22.54
C GLY A 86 0.18 -8.30 21.74
N GLY A 87 -1.13 -8.40 21.97
CA GLY A 87 -1.99 -9.37 21.25
C GLY A 87 -2.04 -9.16 19.74
N ARG A 88 -1.87 -7.92 19.24
CA ARG A 88 -1.83 -7.66 17.78
C ARG A 88 -0.61 -8.31 17.14
N LYS A 89 0.54 -8.29 17.81
CA LYS A 89 1.75 -8.99 17.35
C LYS A 89 1.54 -10.50 17.29
N THR A 90 0.96 -11.09 18.34
CA THR A 90 0.63 -12.52 18.34
C THR A 90 -0.34 -12.88 17.22
N ASN A 91 -1.32 -12.01 16.93
CA ASN A 91 -2.24 -12.22 15.82
C ASN A 91 -1.56 -12.16 14.45
N LEU A 92 -0.60 -11.24 14.25
CA LEU A 92 0.23 -11.23 13.04
C LEU A 92 1.02 -12.54 12.89
N GLU A 93 1.68 -13.00 13.96
CA GLU A 93 2.48 -14.22 13.93
C GLU A 93 1.62 -15.44 13.60
N ASN A 94 0.43 -15.53 14.18
CA ASN A 94 -0.55 -16.57 13.86
C ASN A 94 -1.07 -16.46 12.42
N TYR A 95 -1.30 -15.25 11.93
CA TYR A 95 -1.74 -15.00 10.56
C TYR A 95 -0.68 -15.47 9.55
N ALA A 96 0.58 -15.07 9.73
CA ALA A 96 1.69 -15.50 8.89
C ALA A 96 1.88 -17.03 8.94
N ALA A 97 1.84 -17.62 10.13
CA ALA A 97 1.91 -19.08 10.29
C ALA A 97 0.78 -19.81 9.56
N SER A 98 -0.45 -19.26 9.56
CA SER A 98 -1.59 -19.84 8.84
C SER A 98 -1.43 -19.84 7.32
N LEU A 99 -0.61 -18.93 6.79
CA LEU A 99 -0.24 -18.84 5.38
C LEU A 99 1.01 -19.68 5.05
N GLY A 100 1.69 -20.24 6.05
CA GLY A 100 2.94 -20.98 5.87
C GLY A 100 4.14 -20.09 5.50
N VAL A 101 4.11 -18.80 5.84
CA VAL A 101 5.18 -17.83 5.57
C VAL A 101 5.78 -17.30 6.86
N ASP A 102 6.99 -16.72 6.78
CA ASP A 102 7.61 -16.06 7.92
C ASP A 102 6.85 -14.79 8.29
N ARG A 103 6.83 -14.43 9.58
CA ARG A 103 6.20 -13.18 10.05
C ARG A 103 6.79 -11.92 9.40
N SER A 104 8.00 -11.99 8.85
CA SER A 104 8.68 -10.92 8.09
C SER A 104 8.25 -10.80 6.64
N ASP A 105 7.38 -11.69 6.15
CA ASP A 105 6.83 -11.56 4.80
C ASP A 105 6.03 -10.26 4.68
N LEU A 106 6.49 -9.35 3.81
CA LEU A 106 5.91 -8.03 3.67
C LEU A 106 4.45 -8.09 3.21
N LYS A 107 4.12 -9.04 2.32
CA LYS A 107 2.76 -9.18 1.82
C LYS A 107 1.83 -9.67 2.92
N ALA A 108 2.25 -10.64 3.73
CA ALA A 108 1.48 -11.10 4.89
C ALA A 108 1.23 -9.96 5.90
N GLN A 109 2.22 -9.12 6.15
CA GLN A 109 2.05 -7.94 7.00
C GLN A 109 1.04 -6.93 6.43
N LEU A 110 1.09 -6.65 5.13
CA LEU A 110 0.15 -5.76 4.44
C LEU A 110 -1.28 -6.33 4.40
N ASP A 111 -1.42 -7.63 4.18
CA ASP A 111 -2.71 -8.33 4.20
C ASP A 111 -3.31 -8.32 5.63
N PHE A 112 -2.48 -8.49 6.67
CA PHE A 112 -2.91 -8.41 8.06
C PHE A 112 -3.36 -6.99 8.44
N MET A 113 -2.60 -5.94 8.07
CA MET A 113 -3.02 -4.55 8.26
C MET A 113 -4.36 -4.26 7.58
N LYS A 114 -4.55 -4.74 6.35
CA LYS A 114 -5.83 -4.62 5.62
C LYS A 114 -6.96 -5.36 6.34
N GLN A 115 -6.69 -6.54 6.89
CA GLN A 115 -7.67 -7.28 7.69
C GLN A 115 -8.09 -6.46 8.91
N GLU A 116 -7.15 -5.90 9.67
CA GLU A 116 -7.43 -5.05 10.83
C GLU A 116 -8.29 -3.84 10.45
N LEU A 117 -7.92 -3.09 9.40
CA LEU A 117 -8.68 -1.95 8.88
C LEU A 117 -10.12 -2.31 8.45
N ASN A 118 -10.34 -3.55 8.04
CA ASN A 118 -11.67 -4.06 7.72
C ASN A 118 -12.43 -4.60 8.94
N MET A 119 -11.85 -4.70 10.13
CA MET A 119 -12.60 -5.08 11.33
C MET A 119 -13.46 -3.92 11.85
N ALA A 120 -14.50 -4.25 12.60
CA ALA A 120 -15.44 -3.27 13.16
C ALA A 120 -14.72 -2.15 13.96
N TYR A 121 -13.66 -2.49 14.70
CA TYR A 121 -12.91 -1.56 15.52
C TYR A 121 -12.21 -0.46 14.70
N TYR A 122 -11.56 -0.82 13.58
CA TYR A 122 -10.82 0.14 12.74
C TYR A 122 -11.60 0.61 11.51
N ARG A 123 -12.84 0.15 11.31
CA ARG A 123 -13.61 0.46 10.09
C ARG A 123 -13.77 1.96 9.85
N SER A 124 -14.01 2.74 10.90
CA SER A 124 -14.10 4.20 10.77
C SER A 124 -12.77 4.82 10.32
N VAL A 125 -11.64 4.28 10.78
CA VAL A 125 -10.31 4.77 10.38
C VAL A 125 -10.13 4.54 8.89
N TYR A 126 -10.47 3.34 8.40
CA TYR A 126 -10.36 3.02 6.99
C TYR A 126 -11.27 3.90 6.11
N ASN A 127 -12.52 4.12 6.54
CA ASN A 127 -13.45 5.01 5.83
C ASN A 127 -12.94 6.45 5.76
N ASP A 128 -12.32 6.95 6.83
CA ASP A 128 -11.76 8.31 6.86
C ASP A 128 -10.51 8.42 5.99
N LEU A 129 -9.69 7.36 5.89
CA LEU A 129 -8.56 7.32 4.96
C LEU A 129 -9.01 7.29 3.49
N LEU A 130 -10.15 6.65 3.20
CA LEU A 130 -10.75 6.61 1.87
C LEU A 130 -11.36 7.97 1.45
N SER A 131 -11.72 8.82 2.41
CA SER A 131 -12.47 10.05 2.17
C SER A 131 -11.65 11.33 2.18
N VAL A 132 -10.36 11.28 2.52
CA VAL A 132 -9.50 12.48 2.48
C VAL A 132 -9.45 13.05 1.06
N ASP A 133 -9.40 14.38 0.95
CA ASP A 133 -9.22 15.04 -0.33
C ASP A 133 -7.89 14.61 -0.97
N ASN A 134 -7.85 14.49 -2.29
CA ASN A 134 -6.64 14.07 -2.99
C ASN A 134 -5.65 15.22 -3.19
N THR A 135 -5.17 15.78 -2.08
CA THR A 135 -4.28 16.95 -1.99
C THR A 135 -3.16 16.71 -0.98
N ALA A 136 -2.16 17.60 -0.96
CA ALA A 136 -1.11 17.55 0.04
C ALA A 136 -1.64 17.67 1.49
N ASP A 137 -2.69 18.49 1.70
CA ASP A 137 -3.32 18.61 3.01
C ASP A 137 -4.15 17.37 3.38
N GLY A 138 -4.80 16.73 2.40
CA GLY A 138 -5.41 15.43 2.62
C GLY A 138 -4.40 14.35 2.99
N ALA A 139 -3.17 14.40 2.43
CA ALA A 139 -2.11 13.47 2.80
C ALA A 139 -1.66 13.68 4.25
N ALA A 140 -1.52 14.93 4.67
CA ALA A 140 -1.26 15.29 6.07
C ALA A 140 -2.38 14.84 7.01
N GLN A 141 -3.64 15.01 6.60
CA GLN A 141 -4.80 14.55 7.36
C GLN A 141 -4.81 13.02 7.52
N ALA A 142 -4.57 12.28 6.43
CA ALA A 142 -4.47 10.83 6.47
C ALA A 142 -3.35 10.34 7.39
N ALA A 143 -2.21 11.05 7.41
CA ALA A 143 -1.11 10.74 8.32
C ALA A 143 -1.53 10.88 9.80
N ASP A 144 -2.24 11.94 10.15
CA ASP A 144 -2.73 12.17 11.52
C ASP A 144 -3.82 11.18 11.92
N ILE A 145 -4.76 10.87 11.01
CA ILE A 145 -5.79 9.83 11.19
C ILE A 145 -5.13 8.50 11.56
N PHE A 146 -4.17 8.04 10.74
CA PHE A 146 -3.52 6.75 10.94
C PHE A 146 -2.71 6.74 12.25
N LYS A 147 -1.90 7.79 12.49
CA LYS A 147 -1.10 7.93 13.72
C LYS A 147 -1.95 7.86 14.99
N ARG A 148 -3.05 8.63 15.04
CA ARG A 148 -3.83 8.78 16.28
C ARG A 148 -4.79 7.62 16.52
N ARG A 149 -5.30 6.98 15.46
CA ARG A 149 -6.44 6.06 15.58
C ARG A 149 -6.12 4.62 15.18
N TYR A 150 -5.14 4.39 14.29
CA TYR A 150 -4.66 3.05 14.01
C TYR A 150 -3.46 2.69 14.89
N GLU A 151 -2.41 3.52 14.88
CA GLU A 151 -1.21 3.31 15.68
C GLU A 151 -1.42 3.63 17.16
N VAL A 152 -2.24 4.65 17.44
CA VAL A 152 -2.38 5.24 18.79
C VAL A 152 -1.00 5.66 19.34
N ALA A 153 -0.12 6.14 18.45
CA ALA A 153 1.25 6.47 18.79
C ALA A 153 1.30 7.73 19.65
N SER A 154 1.95 7.65 20.81
CA SER A 154 2.10 8.76 21.75
C SER A 154 3.36 9.61 21.49
N ASP A 155 4.14 9.27 20.48
CA ASP A 155 5.39 9.97 20.18
C ASP A 155 5.13 11.38 19.61
N PRO A 156 6.04 12.35 19.85
CA PRO A 156 5.85 13.73 19.40
C PRO A 156 6.20 13.95 17.92
N LYS A 157 6.61 12.92 17.16
CA LYS A 157 7.08 13.11 15.78
C LYS A 157 5.94 13.61 14.90
N ASP A 158 6.20 14.68 14.16
CA ASP A 158 5.31 15.11 13.10
C ASP A 158 5.51 14.23 11.86
N ARG A 159 4.44 13.53 11.48
CA ARG A 159 4.42 12.64 10.32
C ARG A 159 3.78 13.30 9.09
N THR A 160 3.16 14.48 9.28
CA THR A 160 2.37 15.16 8.24
C THR A 160 3.24 15.74 7.14
N GLN A 161 4.42 16.30 7.47
CA GLN A 161 5.33 16.79 6.44
C GLN A 161 5.84 15.66 5.56
N LYS A 162 6.19 14.52 6.15
CA LYS A 162 6.63 13.35 5.37
C LYS A 162 5.53 12.82 4.46
N ALA A 163 4.26 12.91 4.88
CA ALA A 163 3.13 12.57 4.04
C ALA A 163 2.96 13.51 2.84
N ARG A 164 3.15 14.82 3.05
CA ARG A 164 3.19 15.80 1.94
C ARG A 164 4.33 15.51 0.96
N ASP A 165 5.50 15.14 1.48
CA ASP A 165 6.64 14.79 0.63
C ASP A 165 6.37 13.53 -0.20
N PHE A 166 5.77 12.49 0.39
CA PHE A 166 5.33 11.31 -0.36
C PHE A 166 4.23 11.61 -1.35
N PHE A 167 3.29 12.50 -1.00
CA PHE A 167 2.26 12.95 -1.95
C PHE A 167 2.92 13.64 -3.14
N ALA A 168 3.85 14.56 -2.92
CA ALA A 168 4.59 15.21 -4.00
C ALA A 168 5.41 14.22 -4.85
N LYS A 169 5.94 13.15 -4.24
CA LYS A 169 6.68 12.09 -4.95
C LYS A 169 5.79 11.26 -5.88
N TYR A 170 4.61 10.85 -5.41
CA TYR A 170 3.79 9.87 -6.10
C TYR A 170 2.58 10.46 -6.84
N TYR A 171 2.17 11.69 -6.53
CA TYR A 171 1.05 12.33 -7.19
C TYR A 171 1.41 12.71 -8.62
N VAL A 172 0.75 12.07 -9.58
CA VAL A 172 0.77 12.47 -10.98
C VAL A 172 -0.47 13.31 -11.23
N ALA A 173 -0.28 14.62 -11.47
CA ALA A 173 -1.39 15.49 -11.80
C ALA A 173 -2.12 14.94 -13.04
N PRO A 174 -3.47 14.90 -13.04
CA PRO A 174 -4.19 14.57 -14.26
C PRO A 174 -3.79 15.56 -15.35
N THR A 175 -3.32 15.04 -16.49
CA THR A 175 -3.01 15.89 -17.63
C THR A 175 -4.29 16.63 -18.02
N PRO A 176 -4.24 17.95 -18.23
CA PRO A 176 -5.43 18.67 -18.69
C PRO A 176 -5.84 18.06 -20.03
N THR A 177 -7.05 17.53 -20.11
CA THR A 177 -7.66 17.15 -21.38
C THR A 177 -7.59 18.39 -22.28
N PRO A 178 -7.01 18.31 -23.49
CA PRO A 178 -6.97 19.46 -24.38
C PRO A 178 -8.41 19.93 -24.60
N THR A 179 -8.68 21.19 -24.22
CA THR A 179 -9.97 21.83 -24.52
C THR A 179 -10.18 21.71 -26.03
N PRO A 180 -11.30 21.13 -26.50
CA PRO A 180 -11.57 21.05 -27.93
C PRO A 180 -11.52 22.48 -28.48
N SER A 181 -10.68 22.71 -29.50
CA SER A 181 -10.66 23.99 -30.21
C SER A 181 -12.07 24.31 -30.68
N PRO A 182 -12.53 25.58 -30.55
CA PRO A 182 -13.86 25.95 -31.02
C PRO A 182 -13.96 25.58 -32.50
N VAL A 183 -14.99 24.79 -32.85
CA VAL A 183 -15.32 24.48 -34.23
C VAL A 183 -15.55 25.82 -34.94
N PRO A 184 -14.86 26.12 -36.06
CA PRO A 184 -15.12 27.33 -36.83
C PRO A 184 -16.58 27.33 -37.26
N THR A 185 -17.33 28.38 -36.89
CA THR A 185 -18.71 28.57 -37.35
C THR A 185 -18.71 28.60 -38.89
N PRO A 186 -19.52 27.77 -39.57
CA PRO A 186 -19.62 27.84 -41.02
C PRO A 186 -20.16 29.23 -41.41
N VAL A 187 -19.41 29.93 -42.26
CA VAL A 187 -19.83 31.21 -42.85
C VAL A 187 -21.02 30.92 -43.76
N PRO A 188 -22.18 31.57 -43.58
CA PRO A 188 -23.32 31.39 -44.48
C PRO A 188 -22.94 31.87 -45.88
N SER A 189 -23.13 31.02 -46.89
CA SER A 189 -23.00 31.41 -48.28
C SER A 189 -24.15 32.32 -48.66
N SER A 190 -23.83 33.54 -49.11
CA SER A 190 -24.77 34.46 -49.73
C SER A 190 -25.14 33.95 -51.12
N THR A 191 -26.40 33.58 -51.31
CA THR A 191 -27.08 33.46 -52.61
C THR A 191 -28.05 34.60 -52.80
#